data_AF-X0WT43-F1
#
_entry.id   AF-X0WT43-F1
#
_cell.length_a   1.000
_cell.length_b   1.000
_cell.length_c   1.000
_cell.angle_alpha   90.00
_cell.angle_beta   90.00
_cell.angle_gamma   90.00
#
_symmetry.space_group_name_H-M   'P 1'
#
loop_
_entity.id
_entity.type
_entity.pdbx_description
1 polymer ?
#
loop_
_entity_poly.entity_id
_entity_poly.type
_entity_poly.pdbx_seq_one_letter_code
_entity_poly.pdbx_strand_id
1 'polypeptide(L)'
;FFILYYVGTRNLLARSGESAELDRIKADFKDRFGSELTNRAVLEAQLEELKENHIRATALREEVDKLTLEINSSKISIAATLKAFTGAECPPQQWRDSIRTLRRSIKDLENKISTQEKNLVSLGVKEEEYLDKDPGAEWDAGHYETLGQKLAQINDALDEEVGRLEQLKVRIIQETGSKSADREDLITALRDKRGQTVEEYRDITADILAKVQVSATIKEFREQEDARIANGLKRGELTKPLQALTAGRYKRI
;
A
#
# COMPACT_ATOMS: atom_id res chain seq x y z
N PHE A 1 -73.57 29.33 -107.91
CA PHE A 1 -73.50 29.86 -106.52
C PHE A 1 -73.27 28.76 -105.46
N PHE A 2 -72.47 27.70 -105.71
CA PHE A 2 -72.29 26.60 -104.73
C PHE A 2 -70.84 26.27 -104.37
N ILE A 3 -69.85 26.91 -105.01
CA ILE A 3 -68.42 26.61 -104.77
C ILE A 3 -67.77 27.56 -103.75
N LEU A 4 -68.30 28.79 -103.60
CA LEU A 4 -67.81 29.76 -102.60
C LEU A 4 -68.27 29.46 -101.17
N TYR A 5 -69.35 28.69 -100.98
CA TYR A 5 -69.85 28.33 -99.65
C TYR A 5 -69.01 27.22 -98.99
N TYR A 6 -68.43 26.31 -99.79
CA TYR A 6 -67.70 25.15 -99.27
C TYR A 6 -66.25 25.45 -98.86
N VAL A 7 -65.63 26.49 -99.44
CA VAL A 7 -64.29 26.96 -99.06
C VAL A 7 -64.37 27.85 -97.81
N GLY A 8 -65.45 28.64 -97.67
CA GLY A 8 -65.71 29.45 -96.47
C GLY A 8 -65.99 28.62 -95.22
N THR A 9 -66.74 27.52 -95.33
CA THR A 9 -67.07 26.65 -94.19
C THR A 9 -65.89 25.81 -93.71
N ARG A 10 -64.95 25.44 -94.58
CA ARG A 10 -63.69 24.78 -94.16
C ARG A 10 -62.77 25.71 -93.37
N ASN A 11 -62.65 26.97 -93.78
CA ASN A 11 -61.88 27.97 -93.04
C ASN A 11 -62.56 28.36 -91.71
N LEU A 12 -63.89 28.37 -91.67
CA LEU A 12 -64.67 28.62 -90.44
C LEU A 12 -64.61 27.43 -89.47
N LEU A 13 -64.59 26.19 -89.94
CA LEU A 13 -64.44 25.01 -89.08
C LEU A 13 -63.02 24.89 -88.52
N ALA A 14 -61.98 25.20 -89.30
CA ALA A 14 -60.61 25.27 -88.81
C ALA A 14 -60.44 26.37 -87.74
N ARG A 15 -60.97 27.58 -87.99
CA ARG A 15 -61.00 28.67 -86.99
C ARG A 15 -61.86 28.37 -85.77
N SER A 16 -62.96 27.63 -85.94
CA SER A 16 -63.83 27.21 -84.84
C SER A 16 -63.16 26.17 -83.93
N GLY A 17 -62.43 25.21 -84.50
CA GLY A 17 -61.61 24.26 -83.74
C GLY A 17 -60.48 24.96 -82.99
N GLU A 18 -59.77 25.87 -83.67
CA GLU A 18 -58.69 26.68 -83.10
C GLU A 18 -59.19 27.59 -81.97
N SER A 19 -60.41 28.14 -82.06
CA SER A 19 -61.02 28.94 -80.99
C SER A 19 -61.42 28.11 -79.77
N ALA A 20 -61.98 26.91 -79.97
CA ALA A 20 -62.39 26.03 -78.87
C ALA A 20 -61.17 25.46 -78.11
N GLU A 21 -60.07 25.17 -78.82
CA GLU A 21 -58.81 24.78 -78.21
C GLU A 21 -58.18 25.92 -77.40
N LEU A 22 -58.22 27.16 -77.90
CA LEU A 22 -57.73 28.33 -77.17
C LEU A 22 -58.53 28.62 -75.89
N ASP A 23 -59.85 28.49 -75.94
CA ASP A 23 -60.69 28.68 -74.75
C ASP A 23 -60.46 27.58 -73.70
N ARG A 24 -60.21 26.34 -74.15
CA ARG A 24 -59.80 25.24 -73.27
C ARG A 24 -58.44 25.50 -72.61
N ILE A 25 -57.46 25.98 -73.38
CA ILE A 25 -56.12 26.31 -72.84
C ILE A 25 -56.22 27.46 -71.82
N LYS A 26 -57.06 28.48 -72.07
CA LYS A 26 -57.29 29.57 -71.12
C LYS A 26 -57.95 29.07 -69.83
N ALA A 27 -58.93 28.18 -69.94
CA ALA A 27 -59.60 27.58 -68.79
C ALA A 27 -58.63 26.73 -67.95
N ASP A 28 -57.85 25.85 -68.59
CA ASP A 28 -56.86 25.00 -67.92
C ASP A 28 -55.74 25.82 -67.27
N PHE A 29 -55.31 26.93 -67.88
CA PHE A 29 -54.33 27.84 -67.30
C PHE A 29 -54.88 28.55 -66.06
N LYS A 30 -56.13 29.04 -66.12
CA LYS A 30 -56.79 29.68 -64.99
C LYS A 30 -56.99 28.72 -63.82
N ASP A 31 -57.31 27.46 -64.10
CA ASP A 31 -57.45 26.41 -63.08
C ASP A 31 -56.11 26.11 -62.37
N ARG A 32 -55.00 26.01 -63.13
CA ARG A 32 -53.68 25.65 -62.59
C ARG A 32 -52.93 26.78 -61.90
N PHE A 33 -53.07 28.01 -62.39
CA PHE A 33 -52.27 29.16 -61.96
C PHE A 33 -53.11 30.28 -61.32
N GLY A 34 -54.44 30.14 -61.27
CA GLY A 34 -55.35 31.12 -60.67
C GLY A 34 -55.42 32.47 -61.39
N SER A 35 -54.77 32.62 -62.55
CA SER A 35 -54.64 33.87 -63.30
C SER A 35 -55.17 33.74 -64.72
N GLU A 36 -55.67 34.84 -65.31
CA GLU A 36 -56.23 34.81 -66.67
C GLU A 36 -55.13 34.91 -67.73
N LEU A 37 -55.19 34.00 -68.71
CA LEU A 37 -54.30 33.98 -69.85
C LEU A 37 -54.61 35.15 -70.81
N THR A 38 -54.01 36.30 -70.52
CA THR A 38 -54.29 37.56 -71.21
C THR A 38 -53.40 37.75 -72.44
N ASN A 39 -52.12 37.37 -72.36
CA ASN A 39 -51.16 37.50 -73.45
C ASN A 39 -50.01 36.48 -73.31
N ARG A 40 -49.16 36.40 -74.34
CA ARG A 40 -47.97 35.54 -74.35
C ARG A 40 -46.97 35.87 -73.23
N ALA A 41 -46.90 37.13 -72.80
CA ALA A 41 -46.02 37.55 -71.71
C ALA A 41 -46.41 36.94 -70.36
N VAL A 42 -47.71 36.74 -70.09
CA VAL A 42 -48.19 36.04 -68.88
C VAL A 42 -47.78 34.57 -68.87
N LEU A 43 -47.81 33.88 -70.03
CA LEU A 43 -47.29 32.52 -70.15
C LEU A 43 -45.78 32.46 -69.93
N GLU A 44 -45.04 33.38 -70.55
CA GLU A 44 -43.58 33.42 -70.44
C GLU A 44 -43.15 33.73 -68.99
N ALA A 45 -43.84 34.64 -68.30
CA ALA A 45 -43.58 34.93 -66.88
C ALA A 45 -43.84 33.71 -65.98
N GLN A 46 -44.96 33.01 -66.15
CA GLN A 46 -45.26 31.79 -65.38
C GLN A 46 -44.30 30.64 -65.70
N LEU A 47 -43.86 30.54 -66.96
CA LEU A 47 -42.87 29.55 -67.38
C LEU A 47 -41.49 29.82 -66.77
N GLU A 48 -41.06 31.08 -66.72
CA GLU A 48 -39.81 31.44 -66.02
C GLU A 48 -39.90 31.25 -64.51
N GLU A 49 -41.04 31.58 -63.88
CA GLU A 49 -41.27 31.31 -62.46
C GLU A 49 -41.22 29.80 -62.15
N LEU A 50 -41.85 28.98 -63.00
CA LEU A 50 -41.79 27.51 -62.87
C LEU A 50 -40.36 26.97 -63.07
N LYS A 51 -39.59 27.52 -64.01
CA LYS A 51 -38.18 27.14 -64.20
C LYS A 51 -37.35 27.50 -62.98
N GLU A 52 -37.51 28.71 -62.43
CA GLU A 52 -36.80 29.13 -61.23
C GLU A 52 -37.17 28.25 -60.03
N ASN A 53 -38.46 27.95 -59.85
CA ASN A 53 -38.94 27.03 -58.82
C ASN A 53 -38.39 25.61 -59.02
N HIS A 54 -38.31 25.13 -60.25
CA HIS A 54 -37.73 23.83 -60.55
C HIS A 54 -36.24 23.78 -60.19
N ILE A 55 -35.46 24.80 -60.58
CA ILE A 55 -34.04 24.92 -60.24
C ILE A 55 -33.85 24.95 -58.71
N ARG A 56 -34.68 25.70 -57.99
CA ARG A 56 -34.65 25.74 -56.51
C ARG A 56 -35.00 24.38 -55.91
N ALA A 57 -36.03 23.72 -56.42
CA ALA A 57 -36.45 22.41 -55.94
C ALA A 57 -35.39 21.32 -56.20
N THR A 58 -34.71 21.36 -57.35
CA THR A 58 -33.61 20.44 -57.63
C THR A 58 -32.42 20.68 -56.72
N ALA A 59 -32.04 21.96 -56.50
CA ALA A 59 -30.95 22.29 -55.58
C ALA A 59 -31.25 21.86 -54.14
N LEU A 60 -32.47 22.12 -53.64
CA LEU A 60 -32.90 21.66 -52.32
C LEU A 60 -32.91 20.13 -52.21
N ARG A 61 -33.29 19.44 -53.28
CA ARG A 61 -33.26 17.98 -53.32
C ARG A 61 -31.84 17.44 -53.22
N GLU A 62 -30.91 18.01 -53.98
CA GLU A 62 -29.49 17.65 -53.92
C GLU A 62 -28.90 17.91 -52.52
N GLU A 63 -29.30 19.01 -51.87
CA GLU A 63 -28.89 19.32 -50.50
C GLU A 63 -29.45 18.31 -49.49
N VAL A 64 -30.73 17.93 -49.60
CA VAL A 64 -31.35 16.89 -48.76
C VAL A 64 -30.65 15.54 -48.95
N ASP A 65 -30.33 15.16 -50.19
CA ASP A 65 -29.63 13.92 -50.49
C ASP A 65 -28.22 13.93 -49.88
N LYS A 66 -27.49 15.05 -50.00
CA LYS A 66 -26.18 15.24 -49.39
C LYS A 66 -26.24 15.15 -47.86
N LEU A 67 -27.15 15.88 -47.21
CA LEU A 67 -27.33 15.85 -45.76
C LEU A 67 -27.73 14.46 -45.26
N THR A 68 -28.54 13.73 -46.03
CA THR A 68 -28.92 12.35 -45.70
C THR A 68 -27.70 11.42 -45.70
N LEU A 69 -26.80 11.56 -46.67
CA LEU A 69 -25.55 10.82 -46.71
C LEU A 69 -24.64 11.16 -45.52
N GLU A 70 -24.49 12.44 -45.17
CA GLU A 70 -23.70 12.89 -44.02
C GLU A 70 -24.26 12.40 -42.68
N ILE A 71 -25.59 12.37 -42.54
CA ILE A 71 -26.26 11.82 -41.35
C ILE A 71 -25.98 10.31 -41.24
N ASN A 72 -26.06 9.58 -42.35
CA ASN A 72 -25.82 8.13 -42.34
C ASN A 72 -24.35 7.80 -42.05
N SER A 73 -23.41 8.53 -42.63
CA SER A 73 -21.98 8.35 -42.33
C SER A 73 -21.67 8.65 -40.86
N SER A 74 -22.22 9.73 -40.32
CA SER A 74 -22.10 10.08 -38.90
C SER A 74 -22.71 9.00 -38.00
N LYS A 75 -23.87 8.43 -38.39
CA LYS A 75 -24.49 7.34 -37.63
C LYS A 75 -23.62 6.08 -37.58
N ILE A 76 -23.04 5.70 -38.72
CA ILE A 76 -22.13 4.54 -38.81
C ILE A 76 -20.89 4.78 -37.95
N SER A 77 -20.30 5.98 -38.01
CA SER A 77 -19.14 6.35 -37.21
C SER A 77 -19.44 6.26 -35.71
N ILE A 78 -20.55 6.85 -35.24
CA ILE A 78 -20.94 6.80 -33.82
C ILE A 78 -21.20 5.35 -33.37
N ALA A 79 -21.90 4.56 -34.17
CA ALA A 79 -22.15 3.15 -33.87
C ALA A 79 -20.85 2.35 -33.75
N ALA A 80 -19.89 2.57 -34.66
CA ALA A 80 -18.59 1.91 -34.63
C ALA A 80 -17.79 2.29 -33.38
N THR A 81 -17.75 3.58 -33.02
CA THR A 81 -17.07 4.06 -31.81
C THR A 81 -17.71 3.47 -30.54
N LEU A 82 -19.05 3.48 -30.44
CA LEU A 82 -19.74 2.91 -29.29
C LEU A 82 -19.52 1.41 -29.17
N LYS A 83 -19.50 0.68 -30.30
CA LYS A 83 -19.18 -0.76 -30.33
C LYS A 83 -17.76 -1.02 -29.85
N ALA A 84 -16.79 -0.17 -30.19
CA ALA A 84 -15.42 -0.29 -29.70
C ALA A 84 -15.32 -0.15 -28.18
N PHE A 85 -16.10 0.76 -27.57
CA PHE A 85 -16.07 0.97 -26.11
C PHE A 85 -16.96 0.02 -25.30
N THR A 86 -18.09 -0.43 -25.85
CA THR A 86 -19.06 -1.27 -25.13
C THR A 86 -18.98 -2.74 -25.51
N GLY A 87 -18.30 -3.10 -26.60
CA GLY A 87 -18.22 -4.45 -27.15
C GLY A 87 -19.51 -4.93 -27.83
N ALA A 88 -20.60 -4.15 -27.75
CA ALA A 88 -21.92 -4.51 -28.25
C ALA A 88 -22.44 -3.49 -29.26
N GLU A 89 -23.30 -3.94 -30.16
CA GLU A 89 -23.94 -3.08 -31.15
C GLU A 89 -25.09 -2.32 -30.48
N CYS A 90 -24.99 -0.99 -30.46
CA CYS A 90 -25.94 -0.14 -29.75
C CYS A 90 -26.85 0.60 -30.74
N PRO A 91 -28.19 0.46 -30.63
CA PRO A 91 -29.12 1.17 -31.49
C PRO A 91 -29.16 2.68 -31.16
N PRO A 92 -29.47 3.55 -32.14
CA PRO A 92 -29.42 5.01 -31.97
C PRO A 92 -30.22 5.57 -30.78
N GLN A 93 -31.32 4.91 -30.41
CA GLN A 93 -32.15 5.30 -29.27
C GLN A 93 -31.42 5.13 -27.92
N GLN A 94 -30.50 4.17 -27.83
CA GLN A 94 -29.78 3.83 -26.60
C GLN A 94 -28.42 4.51 -26.49
N TRP A 95 -27.95 5.20 -27.54
CA TRP A 95 -26.64 5.88 -27.53
C TRP A 95 -26.48 6.85 -26.35
N ARG A 96 -27.51 7.63 -26.04
CA ARG A 96 -27.46 8.57 -24.91
C ARG A 96 -27.25 7.85 -23.58
N ASP A 97 -27.93 6.73 -23.39
CA ASP A 97 -27.82 5.95 -22.16
C ASP A 97 -26.47 5.27 -22.06
N SER A 98 -25.96 4.69 -23.15
CA SER A 98 -24.60 4.11 -23.20
C SER A 98 -23.51 5.15 -22.95
N ILE A 99 -23.63 6.36 -23.51
CA ILE A 99 -22.69 7.45 -23.24
C ILE A 99 -22.77 7.87 -21.76
N ARG A 100 -23.98 7.91 -21.19
CA ARG A 100 -24.17 8.26 -19.78
C ARG A 100 -23.58 7.20 -18.85
N THR A 101 -23.71 5.92 -19.16
CA THR A 101 -23.09 4.84 -18.37
C THR A 101 -21.57 4.92 -18.48
N LEU A 102 -21.01 5.06 -19.69
CA LEU A 102 -19.57 5.24 -19.89
C LEU A 102 -19.02 6.44 -19.10
N ARG A 103 -19.70 7.59 -19.15
CA ARG A 103 -19.30 8.77 -18.35
C ARG A 103 -19.32 8.52 -16.84
N ARG A 104 -20.32 7.78 -16.35
CA ARG A 104 -20.36 7.37 -14.93
C ARG A 104 -19.20 6.44 -14.60
N SER A 105 -18.94 5.44 -15.43
CA SER A 105 -17.83 4.52 -15.25
C SER A 105 -16.47 5.23 -15.25
N ILE A 106 -16.26 6.20 -16.14
CA ILE A 106 -15.05 7.04 -16.16
C ILE A 106 -14.91 7.77 -14.82
N LYS A 107 -15.96 8.46 -14.37
CA LYS A 107 -15.94 9.18 -13.10
C LYS A 107 -15.69 8.26 -11.89
N ASP A 108 -16.29 7.08 -11.88
CA ASP A 108 -16.09 6.10 -10.80
C ASP A 108 -14.66 5.55 -10.81
N LEU A 109 -14.08 5.32 -11.98
CA LEU A 109 -12.68 4.92 -12.12
C LEU A 109 -11.72 6.04 -11.68
N GLU A 110 -11.96 7.29 -12.09
CA GLU A 110 -11.18 8.45 -11.64
C GLU A 110 -11.23 8.60 -10.11
N ASN A 111 -12.41 8.44 -9.50
CA ASN A 111 -12.56 8.47 -8.05
C ASN A 111 -11.77 7.32 -7.37
N LYS A 112 -11.81 6.11 -7.95
CA LYS A 112 -11.04 4.96 -7.44
C LYS A 112 -9.54 5.21 -7.55
N ILE A 113 -9.06 5.71 -8.69
CA ILE A 113 -7.66 6.08 -8.91
C ILE A 113 -7.23 7.12 -7.87
N SER A 114 -7.98 8.21 -7.72
CA SER A 114 -7.65 9.26 -6.74
C SER A 114 -7.66 8.74 -5.30
N THR A 115 -8.55 7.80 -4.97
CA THR A 115 -8.58 7.17 -3.64
C THR A 115 -7.35 6.27 -3.44
N GLN A 116 -6.98 5.49 -4.45
CA GLN A 116 -5.79 4.64 -4.41
C GLN A 116 -4.50 5.47 -4.35
N GLU A 117 -4.40 6.56 -5.10
CA GLU A 117 -3.27 7.50 -5.03
C GLU A 117 -3.13 8.09 -3.62
N LYS A 118 -4.23 8.54 -3.00
CA LYS A 118 -4.21 9.03 -1.62
C LYS A 118 -3.76 7.94 -0.64
N ASN A 119 -4.22 6.71 -0.83
CA ASN A 119 -3.80 5.59 -0.01
C ASN A 119 -2.31 5.33 -0.20
N LEU A 120 -1.79 5.29 -1.43
CA LEU A 120 -0.36 5.13 -1.72
C LEU A 120 0.49 6.22 -1.07
N VAL A 121 0.07 7.49 -1.17
CA VAL A 121 0.73 8.61 -0.50
C VAL A 121 0.72 8.42 1.02
N SER A 122 -0.39 7.94 1.59
CA SER A 122 -0.49 7.66 3.04
C SER A 122 0.42 6.52 3.51
N LEU A 123 0.76 5.59 2.62
CA LEU A 123 1.72 4.52 2.91
C LEU A 123 3.16 5.04 2.98
N GLY A 124 3.45 6.21 2.40
CA GLY A 124 4.78 6.83 2.46
C GLY A 124 5.87 6.06 1.73
N VAL A 125 5.50 5.09 0.88
CA VAL A 125 6.42 4.26 0.10
C VAL A 125 6.78 4.99 -1.19
N LYS A 126 8.07 5.09 -1.49
CA LYS A 126 8.56 5.68 -2.75
C LYS A 126 8.22 4.75 -3.92
N GLU A 127 7.96 5.33 -5.09
CA GLU A 127 7.63 4.58 -6.31
C GLU A 127 8.72 3.56 -6.69
N GLU A 128 9.98 3.84 -6.34
CA GLU A 128 11.14 2.97 -6.55
C GLU A 128 11.07 1.65 -5.75
N GLU A 129 10.29 1.64 -4.67
CA GLU A 129 10.10 0.47 -3.79
C GLU A 129 8.82 -0.31 -4.14
N TYR A 130 8.11 0.09 -5.19
CA TYR A 130 6.93 -0.63 -5.63
C TYR A 130 7.33 -1.99 -6.21
N LEU A 131 6.56 -3.01 -5.85
CA LEU A 131 6.76 -4.36 -6.35
C LEU A 131 6.20 -4.47 -7.78
N ASP A 132 7.04 -4.89 -8.72
CA ASP A 132 6.62 -5.19 -10.10
C ASP A 132 5.58 -6.32 -10.20
N LYS A 133 5.50 -7.16 -9.17
CA LYS A 133 4.58 -8.28 -9.08
C LYS A 133 3.70 -8.13 -7.86
N ASP A 134 2.40 -8.30 -8.07
CA ASP A 134 1.43 -8.40 -6.99
C ASP A 134 1.83 -9.57 -6.06
N PRO A 135 2.14 -9.30 -4.78
CA PRO A 135 2.46 -10.34 -3.82
C PRO A 135 1.26 -11.26 -3.51
N GLY A 136 0.05 -10.93 -3.98
CA GLY A 136 -1.17 -11.71 -3.78
C GLY A 136 -1.73 -11.62 -2.35
N ALA A 137 -1.16 -10.72 -1.55
CA ALA A 137 -1.60 -10.42 -0.19
C ALA A 137 -2.16 -9.00 -0.16
N GLU A 138 -3.38 -8.86 0.35
CA GLU A 138 -3.97 -7.54 0.56
C GLU A 138 -3.21 -6.78 1.65
N TRP A 139 -3.05 -5.48 1.45
CA TRP A 139 -2.43 -4.62 2.44
C TRP A 139 -3.33 -4.50 3.68
N ASP A 140 -2.78 -4.87 4.84
CA ASP A 140 -3.41 -4.68 6.15
C ASP A 140 -2.52 -3.79 7.03
N ALA A 141 -2.94 -2.54 7.18
CA ALA A 141 -2.24 -1.55 8.00
C ALA A 141 -2.15 -1.96 9.47
N GLY A 142 -3.19 -2.61 10.01
CA GLY A 142 -3.20 -3.05 11.41
C GLY A 142 -2.25 -4.21 11.62
N HIS A 143 -2.16 -5.12 10.65
CA HIS A 143 -1.16 -6.19 10.68
C HIS A 143 0.26 -5.64 10.62
N TYR A 144 0.53 -4.68 9.72
CA TYR A 144 1.82 -4.01 9.61
C TYR A 144 2.24 -3.33 10.92
N GLU A 145 1.36 -2.55 11.53
CA GLU A 145 1.64 -1.86 12.80
C GLU A 145 1.92 -2.85 13.93
N THR A 146 1.13 -3.92 14.03
CA THR A 146 1.35 -4.98 15.02
C THR A 146 2.71 -5.65 14.82
N LEU A 147 3.10 -5.90 13.57
CA LEU A 147 4.40 -6.50 13.24
C LEU A 147 5.55 -5.55 13.59
N GLY A 148 5.39 -4.26 13.29
CA GLY A 148 6.34 -3.21 13.65
C GLY A 148 6.55 -3.10 15.17
N GLN A 149 5.47 -3.14 15.95
CA GLN A 149 5.53 -3.14 17.42
C GLN A 149 6.25 -4.38 17.96
N LYS A 150 5.96 -5.57 17.42
CA LYS A 150 6.68 -6.80 17.81
C LYS A 150 8.16 -6.73 17.48
N LEU A 151 8.51 -6.18 16.32
CA LEU A 151 9.90 -6.02 15.90
C LEU A 151 10.64 -5.06 16.84
N ALA A 152 10.02 -3.92 17.18
CA ALA A 152 10.58 -2.99 18.17
C ALA A 152 10.80 -3.67 19.53
N GLN A 153 9.80 -4.40 20.05
CA GLN A 153 9.94 -5.13 21.32
C GLN A 153 11.06 -6.17 21.30
N ILE A 154 11.22 -6.90 20.19
CA ILE A 154 12.30 -7.89 20.04
C ILE A 154 13.66 -7.20 20.00
N ASN A 155 13.79 -6.06 19.31
CA ASN A 155 15.03 -5.29 19.26
C ASN A 155 15.39 -4.72 20.64
N ASP A 156 14.43 -4.15 21.35
CA ASP A 156 14.67 -3.63 22.71
C ASP A 156 15.14 -4.75 23.65
N ALA A 157 14.51 -5.93 23.57
CA ALA A 157 14.92 -7.10 24.35
C ALA A 157 16.33 -7.60 23.96
N LEU A 158 16.67 -7.55 22.67
CA LEU A 158 18.00 -7.91 22.19
C LEU A 158 19.06 -6.93 22.71
N ASP A 159 18.78 -5.62 22.67
CA ASP A 159 19.68 -4.58 23.17
C ASP A 159 19.88 -4.69 24.69
N GLU A 160 18.83 -5.01 25.45
CA GLU A 160 18.95 -5.31 26.88
C GLU A 160 19.87 -6.50 27.16
N GLU A 161 19.70 -7.61 26.44
CA GLU A 161 20.52 -8.81 26.62
C GLU A 161 21.98 -8.59 26.21
N VAL A 162 22.22 -7.85 25.12
CA VAL A 162 23.57 -7.44 24.72
C VAL A 162 24.20 -6.55 25.81
N GLY A 163 23.44 -5.60 26.37
CA GLY A 163 23.88 -4.77 27.48
C GLY A 163 24.23 -5.57 28.74
N ARG A 164 23.38 -6.52 29.14
CA ARG A 164 23.65 -7.45 30.26
C ARG A 164 24.90 -8.28 30.02
N LEU A 165 25.11 -8.73 28.79
CA LEU A 165 26.27 -9.54 28.42
C LEU A 165 27.57 -8.74 28.52
N GLU A 166 27.58 -7.48 28.05
CA GLU A 166 28.74 -6.61 28.20
C GLU A 166 29.03 -6.25 29.65
N GLN A 167 28.00 -5.97 30.46
CA GLN A 167 28.16 -5.77 31.90
C GLN A 167 28.77 -7.00 32.59
N LEU A 168 28.32 -8.21 32.22
CA LEU A 168 28.86 -9.45 32.74
C LEU A 168 30.34 -9.61 32.36
N LYS A 169 30.71 -9.36 31.10
CA LYS A 169 32.12 -9.40 30.66
C LYS A 169 32.99 -8.44 31.47
N VAL A 170 32.55 -7.19 31.66
CA VAL A 170 33.30 -6.20 32.44
C VAL A 170 33.49 -6.66 33.89
N ARG A 171 32.45 -7.20 34.52
CA ARG A 171 32.55 -7.73 35.89
C ARG A 171 33.55 -8.89 35.96
N ILE A 172 33.52 -9.79 34.98
CA ILE A 172 34.48 -10.91 34.94
C ILE A 172 35.91 -10.38 34.83
N ILE A 173 36.17 -9.45 33.90
CA ILE A 173 37.48 -8.80 33.73
C ILE A 173 37.98 -8.19 35.05
N GLN A 174 37.10 -7.49 35.77
CA GLN A 174 37.45 -6.85 37.06
C GLN A 174 37.81 -7.87 38.14
N GLU A 175 37.05 -8.97 38.26
CA GLU A 175 37.26 -9.99 39.29
C GLU A 175 38.45 -10.91 38.99
N THR A 176 38.72 -11.21 37.72
CA THR A 176 39.83 -12.10 37.32
C THR A 176 41.12 -11.35 37.01
N GLY A 177 41.07 -10.02 36.80
CA GLY A 177 42.21 -9.22 36.35
C GLY A 177 42.66 -9.53 34.92
N SER A 178 41.80 -10.19 34.13
CA SER A 178 42.11 -10.62 32.77
C SER A 178 42.26 -9.43 31.81
N LYS A 179 43.20 -9.51 30.87
CA LYS A 179 43.40 -8.48 29.83
C LYS A 179 42.66 -8.78 28.52
N SER A 180 42.14 -10.00 28.37
CA SER A 180 41.41 -10.44 27.18
C SER A 180 39.92 -10.13 27.32
N ALA A 181 39.31 -9.69 26.23
CA ALA A 181 37.85 -9.50 26.10
C ALA A 181 37.17 -10.71 25.45
N ASP A 182 37.93 -11.74 25.07
CA ASP A 182 37.41 -12.95 24.47
C ASP A 182 36.68 -13.82 25.50
N ARG A 183 35.56 -14.44 25.09
CA ARG A 183 34.70 -15.19 26.02
C ARG A 183 35.38 -16.44 26.57
N GLU A 184 36.10 -17.17 25.73
CA GLU A 184 36.76 -18.42 26.12
C GLU A 184 37.88 -18.13 27.12
N ASP A 185 38.62 -17.05 26.89
CA ASP A 185 39.66 -16.55 27.81
C ASP A 185 39.07 -16.12 29.16
N LEU A 186 37.94 -15.39 29.15
CA LEU A 186 37.26 -14.96 30.37
C LEU A 186 36.73 -16.13 31.20
N ILE A 187 36.17 -17.15 30.54
CA ILE A 187 35.71 -18.39 31.20
C ILE A 187 36.88 -19.14 31.82
N THR A 188 38.01 -19.22 31.11
CA THR A 188 39.22 -19.87 31.61
C THR A 188 39.77 -19.14 32.82
N ALA A 189 39.87 -17.81 32.77
CA ALA A 189 40.34 -17.01 33.89
C ALA A 189 39.43 -17.09 35.13
N LEU A 190 38.10 -17.16 34.95
CA LEU A 190 37.17 -17.44 36.06
C LEU A 190 37.43 -18.80 36.71
N ARG A 191 37.69 -19.81 35.88
CA ARG A 191 37.98 -21.17 36.37
C ARG A 191 39.26 -21.18 37.19
N ASP A 192 40.29 -20.48 36.73
CA ASP A 192 41.57 -20.35 37.44
C ASP A 192 41.41 -19.58 38.76
N LYS A 193 40.67 -18.46 38.75
CA LYS A 193 40.39 -17.70 39.97
C LYS A 193 39.63 -18.53 40.99
N ARG A 194 38.63 -19.31 40.55
CA ARG A 194 37.92 -20.26 41.42
C ARG A 194 38.86 -21.31 42.00
N GLY A 195 39.78 -21.83 41.20
CA GLY A 195 40.80 -22.78 41.65
C GLY A 195 41.70 -22.18 42.74
N GLN A 196 42.20 -20.97 42.52
CA GLN A 196 43.02 -20.23 43.50
C GLN A 196 42.28 -20.02 44.81
N THR A 197 41.04 -19.53 44.77
CA THR A 197 40.24 -19.30 45.99
C THR A 197 39.95 -20.59 46.76
N VAL A 198 39.75 -21.72 46.07
CA VAL A 198 39.56 -23.02 46.72
C VAL A 198 40.84 -23.48 47.43
N GLU A 199 42.00 -23.27 46.80
CA GLU A 199 43.27 -23.65 47.40
C GLU A 199 43.62 -22.75 48.60
N GLU A 200 43.46 -21.43 48.46
CA GLU A 200 43.60 -20.47 49.57
C GLU A 200 42.70 -20.85 50.75
N TYR A 201 41.44 -21.21 50.49
CA TYR A 201 40.52 -21.66 51.53
C TYR A 201 40.99 -22.95 52.21
N ARG A 202 41.53 -23.91 51.45
CA ARG A 202 42.10 -25.14 51.99
C ARG A 202 43.31 -24.87 52.87
N ASP A 203 44.22 -24.01 52.42
CA ASP A 203 45.42 -23.64 53.16
C ASP A 203 45.08 -22.93 54.47
N ILE A 204 44.16 -21.96 54.43
CA ILE A 204 43.68 -21.28 55.65
C ILE A 204 43.02 -22.28 56.60
N THR A 205 42.20 -23.20 56.08
CA THR A 205 41.55 -24.23 56.90
C THR A 205 42.58 -25.17 57.53
N ALA A 206 43.60 -25.59 56.77
CA ALA A 206 44.68 -26.43 57.26
C ALA A 206 45.52 -25.72 58.34
N ASP A 207 45.83 -24.44 58.15
CA ASP A 207 46.55 -23.61 59.15
C ASP A 207 45.73 -23.47 60.44
N ILE A 208 44.43 -23.20 60.34
CA ILE A 208 43.54 -23.14 61.51
C ILE A 208 43.51 -24.50 62.23
N LEU A 209 43.34 -25.61 61.51
CA LEU A 209 43.33 -26.96 62.09
C LEU A 209 44.67 -27.30 62.77
N ALA A 210 45.79 -26.95 62.14
CA ALA A 210 47.12 -27.15 62.72
C ALA A 210 47.30 -26.34 64.02
N LYS A 211 46.89 -25.07 64.02
CA LYS A 211 46.93 -24.21 65.23
C LYS A 211 46.06 -24.75 66.35
N VAL A 212 44.87 -25.26 66.05
CA VAL A 212 43.99 -25.92 67.02
C VAL A 212 44.67 -27.17 67.60
N GLN A 213 45.27 -28.02 66.76
CA GLN A 213 45.95 -29.23 67.20
C GLN A 213 47.17 -28.92 68.08
N VAL A 214 48.00 -27.95 67.71
CA VAL A 214 49.16 -27.51 68.50
C VAL A 214 48.71 -26.90 69.84
N SER A 215 47.64 -26.10 69.85
CA SER A 215 47.09 -25.56 71.08
C SER A 215 46.58 -26.66 72.02
N ALA A 216 45.93 -27.69 71.47
CA ALA A 216 45.44 -28.83 72.23
C ALA A 216 46.60 -29.63 72.85
N THR A 217 47.66 -29.92 72.10
CA THR A 217 48.84 -30.64 72.63
C THR A 217 49.60 -29.81 73.66
N ILE A 218 49.75 -28.49 73.47
CA ILE A 218 50.34 -27.61 74.48
C ILE A 218 49.52 -27.64 75.77
N LYS A 219 48.19 -27.62 75.67
CA LYS A 219 47.31 -27.69 76.83
C LYS A 219 47.47 -29.02 77.57
N GLU A 220 47.53 -30.14 76.83
CA GLU A 220 47.80 -31.45 77.41
C GLU A 220 49.17 -31.49 78.11
N PHE A 221 50.23 -30.96 77.49
CA PHE A 221 51.55 -30.87 78.12
C PHE A 221 51.55 -30.00 79.37
N ARG A 222 50.83 -28.88 79.38
CA ARG A 222 50.65 -28.05 80.57
C ARG A 222 49.95 -28.80 81.68
N GLU A 223 48.87 -29.52 81.37
CA GLU A 223 48.15 -30.34 82.37
C GLU A 223 49.05 -31.45 82.93
N GLN A 224 49.87 -32.09 82.10
CA GLN A 224 50.86 -33.08 82.55
C GLN A 224 51.99 -32.46 83.39
N GLU A 225 52.48 -31.28 83.01
CA GLU A 225 53.50 -30.55 83.75
C GLU A 225 52.97 -30.08 85.10
N ASP A 226 51.78 -29.49 85.14
CA ASP A 226 51.09 -29.10 86.37
C ASP A 226 50.90 -30.30 87.30
N ALA A 227 50.49 -31.46 86.76
CA ALA A 227 50.40 -32.69 87.53
C ALA A 227 51.77 -33.17 88.06
N ARG A 228 52.84 -33.06 87.26
CA ARG A 228 54.21 -33.38 87.69
C ARG A 228 54.72 -32.41 88.75
N ILE A 229 54.47 -31.11 88.62
CA ILE A 229 54.82 -30.07 89.60
C ILE A 229 54.07 -30.33 90.91
N ALA A 230 52.75 -30.57 90.84
CA ALA A 230 51.94 -30.89 92.01
C ALA A 230 52.42 -32.16 92.71
N ASN A 231 52.78 -33.20 91.95
CA ASN A 231 53.34 -34.44 92.50
C ASN A 231 54.76 -34.25 93.05
N GLY A 232 55.58 -33.41 92.43
CA GLY A 232 56.93 -33.07 92.87
C GLY A 232 56.94 -32.25 94.16
N LEU A 233 56.04 -31.28 94.30
CA LEU A 233 55.84 -30.49 95.53
C LEU A 233 55.39 -31.36 96.71
N LYS A 234 54.65 -32.45 96.44
CA LYS A 234 54.24 -33.45 97.45
C LYS A 234 55.37 -34.40 97.88
N ARG A 235 56.45 -34.52 97.09
CA ARG A 235 57.62 -35.34 97.46
C ARG A 235 58.48 -34.60 98.48
N GLY A 236 58.70 -35.24 99.63
CA GLY A 236 59.37 -34.64 100.80
C GLY A 236 60.83 -34.20 100.60
N GLU A 237 61.44 -34.49 99.45
CA GLU A 237 62.79 -34.03 99.07
C GLU A 237 62.83 -32.52 98.73
N LEU A 238 61.75 -31.98 98.15
CA LEU A 238 61.64 -30.56 97.78
C LEU A 238 60.82 -29.74 98.80
N THR A 239 59.86 -30.39 99.47
CA THR A 239 59.01 -29.72 100.46
C THR A 239 59.79 -29.23 101.69
N LYS A 240 60.80 -29.99 102.13
CA LYS A 240 61.64 -29.65 103.29
C LYS A 240 62.51 -28.40 103.08
N PRO A 241 63.33 -28.27 102.02
CA PRO A 241 64.12 -27.06 101.79
C PRO A 241 63.26 -25.83 101.47
N LEU A 242 62.13 -25.97 100.77
CA LEU A 242 61.21 -24.86 100.49
C LEU A 242 60.51 -24.34 101.75
N GLN A 243 60.09 -25.21 102.67
CA GLN A 243 59.54 -24.82 103.97
C GLN A 243 60.57 -24.12 104.86
N ALA A 244 61.85 -24.52 104.77
CA ALA A 244 62.94 -23.86 105.50
C ALA A 244 63.24 -22.44 104.99
N LEU A 245 63.14 -22.21 103.68
CA LEU A 245 63.39 -20.90 103.06
C LEU A 245 62.21 -19.93 103.16
N THR A 246 60.96 -20.43 103.24
CA THR A 246 59.75 -19.58 103.17
C THR A 246 59.14 -19.21 104.53
N ALA A 247 59.81 -19.53 105.64
CA ALA A 247 59.41 -19.15 107.00
C ALA A 247 57.90 -19.31 107.27
N GLY A 248 57.32 -20.42 106.81
CA GLY A 248 55.94 -20.81 107.10
C GLY A 248 54.82 -19.95 106.48
N ARG A 249 55.10 -19.08 105.49
CA ARG A 249 54.05 -18.24 104.88
C ARG A 249 53.04 -18.99 104.00
N TYR A 250 53.40 -20.15 103.45
CA TYR A 250 52.49 -20.99 102.66
C TYR A 250 52.11 -22.25 103.44
N LYS A 251 51.27 -22.07 104.46
CA LYS A 251 50.73 -23.18 105.28
C LYS A 251 49.45 -23.82 104.72
N ARG A 252 48.97 -23.37 103.56
CA ARG A 252 47.85 -23.98 102.85
C ARG A 252 48.11 -23.91 101.35
N ILE A 253 48.44 -25.07 100.81
CA ILE A 253 48.03 -25.52 99.48
C ILE A 253 47.44 -26.92 99.71
#